data_AF-A0A2V8K451-F1
#
_entry.id   AF-A0A2V8K451-F1
#
_cell.length_a   1.000
_cell.length_b   1.000
_cell.length_c   1.000
_cell.angle_alpha   90.00
_cell.angle_beta   90.00
_cell.angle_gamma   90.00
#
_symmetry.space_group_name_H-M   'P 1'
#
loop_
_entity.id
_entity.type
_entity.pdbx_description
1 polymer ?
#
loop_
_entity_poly.entity_id
_entity_poly.type
_entity_poly.pdbx_seq_one_letter_code
_entity_poly.pdbx_strand_id
1 'polypeptide(L)'
;MGRLHHCWRSLKFSDAARRRQTVIELNEQQRLTILNRVGSTFAKKFYDPGLNGVELESLIESKRDCIAACKSTEEFEKEMNDLLKAFGTSHVGFFHQSVPRGSARQVIAATFCKAETKYGCRWIFQDVHLGGPADIAGIHPGDVLLLVAGREICPPESPSFTIGSANSVTVAKPDGTTTTVALSVPMPKSLKPPVVIPRTVISRRLDGGVGLLKIAMFPGIVGIDIAKE
;
A
#
# COMPACT_ATOMS: atom_id res chain seq x y z
N MET A 1 -23.83 -12.65 -53.69
CA MET A 1 -23.80 -11.62 -52.63
C MET A 1 -24.32 -12.27 -51.35
N GLY A 2 -23.55 -12.84 -50.42
CA GLY A 2 -22.20 -12.53 -49.96
C GLY A 2 -22.26 -12.24 -48.45
N ARG A 3 -22.73 -13.21 -47.64
CA ARG A 3 -22.71 -13.16 -46.16
C ARG A 3 -21.28 -13.34 -45.67
N LEU A 4 -20.77 -12.39 -44.89
CA LEU A 4 -19.49 -12.53 -44.20
C LEU A 4 -19.74 -12.82 -42.71
N HIS A 5 -19.43 -14.06 -42.36
CA HIS A 5 -19.17 -14.54 -41.02
C HIS A 5 -17.99 -13.79 -40.40
N HIS A 6 -18.08 -13.42 -39.13
CA HIS A 6 -16.91 -13.38 -38.25
C HIS A 6 -17.16 -14.27 -37.03
N CYS A 7 -16.75 -15.52 -37.21
CA CYS A 7 -16.39 -16.44 -36.14
C CYS A 7 -15.00 -16.05 -35.66
N TRP A 8 -14.86 -15.63 -34.40
CA TRP A 8 -13.56 -15.64 -33.71
C TRP A 8 -13.70 -16.34 -32.36
N ARG A 9 -13.34 -17.62 -32.41
CA ARG A 9 -12.76 -18.50 -31.38
C ARG A 9 -12.75 -17.96 -29.94
N SER A 10 -13.63 -18.58 -29.15
CA SER A 10 -13.32 -19.02 -27.78
C SER A 10 -11.94 -19.69 -27.74
N LEU A 11 -10.98 -19.03 -27.10
CA LEU A 11 -9.73 -19.63 -26.64
C LEU A 11 -9.51 -19.17 -25.19
N LYS A 12 -10.03 -20.00 -24.27
CA LYS A 12 -9.55 -20.26 -22.92
C LYS A 12 -8.80 -19.12 -22.22
N PHE A 13 -9.55 -18.19 -21.63
CA PHE A 13 -9.04 -17.27 -20.59
C PHE A 13 -9.54 -17.60 -19.18
N SER A 14 -10.05 -18.82 -18.98
CA SER A 14 -10.47 -19.34 -17.67
C SER A 14 -9.31 -19.71 -16.73
N ASP A 15 -8.06 -19.73 -17.21
CA ASP A 15 -6.90 -20.21 -16.41
C ASP A 15 -6.10 -19.11 -15.70
N ALA A 16 -6.34 -17.83 -15.98
CA ALA A 16 -5.60 -16.73 -15.32
C ALA A 16 -6.05 -16.50 -13.86
N ALA A 17 -7.29 -16.85 -13.52
CA ALA A 17 -7.85 -16.69 -12.17
C ALA A 17 -7.52 -17.86 -11.22
N ARG A 18 -6.77 -18.88 -11.68
CA ARG A 18 -6.53 -20.12 -10.94
C ARG A 18 -5.08 -20.58 -10.96
N ARG A 19 -4.12 -19.65 -10.93
CA ARG A 19 -2.77 -20.02 -10.49
C ARG A 19 -2.85 -20.29 -8.99
N ARG A 20 -2.85 -21.57 -8.63
CA ARG A 20 -2.54 -22.02 -7.25
C ARG A 20 -1.35 -21.19 -6.77
N GLN A 21 -1.52 -20.50 -5.63
CA GLN A 21 -0.41 -19.92 -4.88
C GLN A 21 0.56 -21.05 -4.56
N THR A 22 1.58 -21.24 -5.39
CA THR A 22 2.73 -22.04 -5.03
C THR A 22 3.49 -21.24 -3.99
N VAL A 23 3.53 -21.74 -2.76
CA VAL A 23 4.46 -21.28 -1.73
C VAL A 23 5.87 -21.45 -2.33
N ILE A 24 6.51 -20.35 -2.67
CA ILE A 24 7.89 -20.37 -3.16
C ILE A 24 8.77 -20.41 -1.91
N GLU A 25 9.25 -21.60 -1.58
CA GLU A 25 10.34 -21.72 -0.61
C GLU A 25 11.64 -21.32 -1.30
N LEU A 26 12.25 -20.24 -0.82
CA LEU A 26 13.54 -19.78 -1.30
C LEU A 26 14.65 -20.60 -0.64
N ASN A 27 15.70 -20.93 -1.38
CA ASN A 27 16.94 -21.41 -0.79
C ASN A 27 17.90 -20.25 -0.47
N GLU A 28 18.99 -20.55 0.20
CA GLU A 28 19.99 -19.56 0.64
C GLU A 28 20.55 -18.72 -0.53
N GLN A 29 20.96 -19.37 -1.61
CA GLN A 29 21.50 -18.69 -2.79
C GLN A 29 20.48 -17.76 -3.45
N GLN A 30 19.20 -18.17 -3.49
CA GLN A 30 18.11 -17.35 -4.00
C GLN A 30 17.87 -16.12 -3.12
N ARG A 31 17.89 -16.27 -1.78
CA ARG A 31 17.77 -15.15 -0.84
C ARG A 31 18.90 -14.13 -1.02
N LEU A 32 20.14 -14.59 -1.13
CA LEU A 32 21.30 -13.72 -1.39
C LEU A 32 21.22 -13.03 -2.76
N THR A 33 20.73 -13.73 -3.78
CA THR A 33 20.52 -13.13 -5.11
C THR A 33 19.48 -12.00 -5.04
N ILE A 34 18.40 -12.19 -4.28
CA ILE A 34 17.38 -11.16 -4.08
C ILE A 34 17.96 -9.97 -3.31
N LEU A 35 18.71 -10.22 -2.23
CA LEU A 35 19.37 -9.17 -1.45
C LEU A 35 20.26 -8.28 -2.33
N ASN A 36 21.13 -8.88 -3.14
CA ASN A 36 22.01 -8.14 -4.05
C ASN A 36 21.24 -7.33 -5.11
N ARG A 37 20.12 -7.88 -5.61
CA ARG A 37 19.24 -7.17 -6.56
C ARG A 37 18.55 -5.99 -5.90
N VAL A 38 18.10 -6.14 -4.65
CA VAL A 38 17.51 -5.04 -3.88
C VAL A 38 18.54 -3.93 -3.66
N GLY A 39 19.75 -4.27 -3.20
CA GLY A 39 20.85 -3.31 -3.07
C GLY A 39 21.15 -2.57 -4.37
N SER A 40 21.32 -3.31 -5.47
CA SER A 40 21.53 -2.72 -6.80
C SER A 40 20.38 -1.82 -7.26
N THR A 41 19.15 -2.10 -6.85
CA THR A 41 17.98 -1.29 -7.19
C THR A 41 17.97 0.00 -6.37
N PHE A 42 18.32 -0.06 -5.09
CA PHE A 42 18.46 1.11 -4.23
C PHE A 42 19.54 2.06 -4.74
N ALA A 43 20.74 1.55 -5.00
CA ALA A 43 21.84 2.35 -5.52
C ALA A 43 21.50 3.08 -6.84
N LYS A 44 20.62 2.50 -7.68
CA LYS A 44 20.27 3.05 -9.00
C LYS A 44 19.02 3.92 -9.03
N LYS A 45 18.06 3.67 -8.14
CA LYS A 45 16.69 4.21 -8.26
C LYS A 45 16.18 4.93 -7.03
N PHE A 46 16.92 4.91 -5.93
CA PHE A 46 16.53 5.67 -4.75
C PHE A 46 16.58 7.17 -5.07
N TYR A 47 15.62 7.93 -4.54
CA TYR A 47 15.44 9.33 -4.94
C TYR A 47 16.59 10.23 -4.48
N ASP A 48 17.23 9.88 -3.35
CA ASP A 48 18.41 10.58 -2.84
C ASP A 48 19.68 9.82 -3.24
N PRO A 49 20.57 10.39 -4.07
CA PRO A 49 21.84 9.78 -4.42
C PRO A 49 22.74 9.46 -3.20
N GLY A 50 22.58 10.21 -2.10
CA GLY A 50 23.30 9.98 -0.85
C GLY A 50 22.69 8.90 0.05
N LEU A 51 21.59 8.25 -0.38
CA LEU A 51 20.87 7.21 0.37
C LEU A 51 20.51 7.63 1.82
N ASN A 52 20.21 8.92 2.03
CA ASN A 52 20.00 9.54 3.34
C ASN A 52 21.20 9.36 4.31
N GLY A 53 22.42 9.27 3.78
CA GLY A 53 23.65 9.08 4.56
C GLY A 53 23.90 7.64 5.02
N VAL A 54 23.17 6.66 4.48
CA VAL A 54 23.32 5.24 4.81
C VAL A 54 24.35 4.57 3.91
N GLU A 55 25.37 3.97 4.53
CA GLU A 55 26.37 3.14 3.85
C GLU A 55 25.76 1.78 3.44
N LEU A 56 25.18 1.73 2.24
CA LEU A 56 24.43 0.59 1.71
C LEU A 56 25.23 -0.72 1.72
N GLU A 57 26.48 -0.69 1.26
CA GLU A 57 27.36 -1.87 1.18
C GLU A 57 27.58 -2.46 2.58
N SER A 58 27.93 -1.62 3.56
CA SER A 58 28.13 -2.04 4.95
C SER A 58 26.84 -2.59 5.58
N LEU A 59 25.70 -1.98 5.28
CA LEU A 59 24.41 -2.43 5.80
C LEU A 59 24.03 -3.80 5.22
N ILE A 60 24.19 -4.00 3.92
CA ILE A 60 23.93 -5.29 3.25
C ILE A 60 24.83 -6.37 3.85
N GLU A 61 26.12 -6.09 4.01
CA GLU A 61 27.05 -7.07 4.56
C GLU A 61 26.69 -7.45 5.99
N SER A 62 26.34 -6.46 6.84
CA SER A 62 25.93 -6.72 8.23
C SER A 62 24.68 -7.61 8.36
N LYS A 63 23.80 -7.60 7.34
CA LYS A 63 22.54 -8.35 7.33
C LYS A 63 22.60 -9.64 6.51
N ARG A 64 23.70 -9.87 5.79
CA ARG A 64 23.87 -10.96 4.82
C ARG A 64 23.58 -12.34 5.43
N ASP A 65 24.24 -12.65 6.53
CA ASP A 65 24.13 -13.97 7.17
C ASP A 65 22.74 -14.20 7.77
N CYS A 66 22.15 -13.18 8.39
CA CYS A 66 20.79 -13.25 8.94
C CYS A 66 19.77 -13.55 7.82
N ILE A 67 19.89 -12.85 6.70
CA ILE A 67 19.01 -13.02 5.53
C ILE A 67 19.24 -14.38 4.86
N ALA A 68 20.49 -14.85 4.78
CA ALA A 68 20.83 -16.16 4.25
C ALA A 68 20.21 -17.30 5.09
N ALA A 69 20.24 -17.17 6.41
CA ALA A 69 19.78 -18.18 7.36
C ALA A 69 18.25 -18.25 7.57
N CYS A 70 17.48 -17.30 7.02
CA CYS A 70 16.02 -17.28 7.14
C CYS A 70 15.38 -18.60 6.67
N LYS A 71 14.46 -19.14 7.47
CA LYS A 71 13.84 -20.46 7.25
C LYS A 71 12.46 -20.37 6.61
N SER A 72 11.78 -19.23 6.75
CA SER A 72 10.46 -18.99 6.15
C SER A 72 10.43 -17.73 5.29
N THR A 73 9.42 -17.65 4.43
CA THR A 73 9.15 -16.46 3.61
C THR A 73 8.86 -15.22 4.46
N GLU A 74 8.15 -15.39 5.58
CA GLU A 74 7.81 -14.31 6.52
C GLU A 74 9.05 -13.79 7.25
N GLU A 75 9.94 -14.68 7.69
CA GLU A 75 11.21 -14.31 8.34
C GLU A 75 12.10 -13.53 7.36
N PHE A 76 12.22 -14.04 6.13
CA PHE A 76 12.96 -13.35 5.07
C PHE A 76 12.36 -11.98 4.74
N GLU A 77 11.04 -11.89 4.59
CA GLU A 77 10.38 -10.61 4.33
C GLU A 77 10.59 -9.60 5.46
N LYS A 78 10.55 -10.07 6.72
CA LYS A 78 10.82 -9.24 7.89
C LYS A 78 12.24 -8.69 7.87
N GLU A 79 13.26 -9.53 7.72
CA GLU A 79 14.66 -9.08 7.69
C GLU A 79 14.95 -8.12 6.53
N MET A 80 14.35 -8.38 5.35
CA MET A 80 14.44 -7.46 4.21
C MET A 80 13.80 -6.10 4.53
N ASN A 81 12.61 -6.07 5.16
CA ASN A 81 11.99 -4.81 5.55
C ASN A 81 12.75 -4.08 6.66
N ASP A 82 13.36 -4.80 7.60
CA ASP A 82 14.18 -4.20 8.65
C ASP A 82 15.46 -3.56 8.08
N LEU A 83 16.07 -4.17 7.05
CA LEU A 83 17.13 -3.53 6.26
C LEU A 83 16.62 -2.24 5.59
N LEU A 84 15.44 -2.28 4.96
CA LEU A 84 14.88 -1.15 4.23
C LEU A 84 14.49 0.03 5.14
N LYS A 85 14.10 -0.24 6.38
CA LYS A 85 13.80 0.81 7.39
C LYS A 85 15.02 1.67 7.73
N ALA A 86 16.24 1.14 7.60
CA ALA A 86 17.46 1.89 7.88
C ALA A 86 17.60 3.15 7.00
N PHE A 87 17.00 3.14 5.81
CA PHE A 87 16.99 4.30 4.91
C PHE A 87 16.03 5.42 5.35
N GLY A 88 15.26 5.24 6.43
CA GLY A 88 14.41 6.29 7.01
C GLY A 88 13.25 6.73 6.12
N THR A 89 12.84 5.91 5.14
CA THR A 89 11.76 6.27 4.21
C THR A 89 10.47 5.53 4.49
N SER A 90 9.36 6.26 4.45
CA SER A 90 8.03 5.75 4.80
C SER A 90 7.33 4.96 3.69
N HIS A 91 7.85 4.99 2.46
CA HIS A 91 7.18 4.43 1.26
C HIS A 91 7.98 3.32 0.57
N VAL A 92 8.92 2.73 1.30
CA VAL A 92 9.71 1.59 0.84
C VAL A 92 9.23 0.34 1.59
N GLY A 93 9.02 -0.75 0.86
CA GLY A 93 8.72 -2.04 1.45
C GLY A 93 9.08 -3.18 0.51
N PHE A 94 9.39 -4.33 1.09
CA PHE A 94 9.63 -5.59 0.39
C PHE A 94 8.51 -6.55 0.75
N PHE A 95 7.87 -7.16 -0.26
CA PHE A 95 6.74 -8.04 -0.05
C PHE A 95 6.82 -9.24 -0.98
N HIS A 96 6.47 -10.42 -0.47
CA HIS A 96 6.36 -11.59 -1.32
C HIS A 96 5.17 -11.47 -2.28
N GLN A 97 5.33 -11.93 -3.53
CA GLN A 97 4.30 -11.80 -4.57
C GLN A 97 2.97 -12.50 -4.20
N SER A 98 3.01 -13.54 -3.35
CA SER A 98 1.80 -14.24 -2.90
C SER A 98 0.93 -13.40 -1.96
N VAL A 99 1.48 -12.36 -1.34
CA VAL A 99 0.79 -11.44 -0.42
C VAL A 99 1.04 -10.00 -0.91
N PRO A 100 0.38 -9.57 -2.00
CA PRO A 100 0.54 -8.21 -2.49
C PRO A 100 0.09 -7.23 -1.39
N ARG A 101 1.01 -6.42 -0.88
CA ARG A 101 0.73 -5.35 0.07
C ARG A 101 1.00 -4.01 -0.60
N GLY A 102 0.26 -2.99 -0.19
CA GLY A 102 0.48 -1.62 -0.65
C GLY A 102 0.33 -0.63 0.48
N SER A 103 0.85 0.57 0.26
CA SER A 103 0.65 1.67 1.21
C SER A 103 -0.82 2.02 1.32
N ALA A 104 -1.24 2.51 2.49
CA ALA A 104 -2.62 2.95 2.75
C ALA A 104 -3.19 3.84 1.64
N ARG A 105 -2.39 4.79 1.16
CA ARG A 105 -2.78 5.70 0.08
C ARG A 105 -3.12 4.97 -1.21
N GLN A 106 -2.37 3.93 -1.56
CA GLN A 106 -2.59 3.15 -2.78
C GLN A 106 -3.80 2.23 -2.65
N VAL A 107 -3.96 1.59 -1.49
CA VAL A 107 -4.86 0.44 -1.34
C VAL A 107 -6.23 0.79 -0.78
N ILE A 108 -6.30 1.80 0.09
CA ILE A 108 -7.55 2.22 0.74
C ILE A 108 -7.88 3.70 0.52
N ALA A 109 -7.07 4.41 -0.29
CA ALA A 109 -7.23 5.82 -0.60
C ALA A 109 -7.30 6.71 0.65
N ALA A 110 -6.42 6.45 1.61
CA ALA A 110 -6.30 7.21 2.84
C ALA A 110 -4.84 7.48 3.23
N THR A 111 -4.60 8.55 3.97
CA THR A 111 -3.29 8.92 4.53
C THR A 111 -3.35 8.93 6.06
N PHE A 112 -2.18 8.83 6.69
CA PHE A 112 -2.06 8.84 8.14
C PHE A 112 -1.12 9.95 8.60
N CYS A 113 -1.45 10.55 9.75
CA CYS A 113 -0.51 11.35 10.52
C CYS A 113 -0.27 10.68 11.90
N LYS A 114 0.94 10.86 12.43
CA LYS A 114 1.30 10.42 13.78
C LYS A 114 0.85 11.50 14.78
N ALA A 115 0.17 11.11 15.85
CA ALA A 115 -0.21 12.02 16.93
C ALA A 115 -0.32 11.31 18.28
N GLU A 116 -0.15 12.06 19.37
CA GLU A 116 -0.50 11.60 20.71
C GLU A 116 -2.02 11.66 20.88
N THR A 117 -2.60 10.56 21.38
CA THR A 117 -4.03 10.41 21.61
C THR A 117 -4.29 9.86 23.00
N LYS A 118 -5.56 9.78 23.41
CA LYS A 118 -5.94 9.07 24.65
C LYS A 118 -5.61 7.57 24.64
N TYR A 119 -5.28 7.01 23.47
CA TYR A 119 -4.84 5.63 23.27
C TYR A 119 -3.31 5.51 23.11
N GLY A 120 -2.57 6.55 23.51
CA GLY A 120 -1.13 6.70 23.29
C GLY A 120 -0.79 7.24 21.90
N CYS A 121 0.46 7.07 21.51
CA CYS A 121 0.96 7.47 20.19
C CYS A 121 0.32 6.61 19.10
N ARG A 122 -0.50 7.20 18.23
CA ARG A 122 -1.28 6.48 17.21
C ARG A 122 -1.19 7.10 15.83
N TRP A 123 -1.60 6.30 14.85
CA TRP A 123 -1.92 6.78 13.51
C TRP A 123 -3.35 7.31 13.49
N ILE A 124 -3.51 8.56 13.04
CA ILE A 124 -4.81 9.18 12.78
C ILE A 124 -5.01 9.23 11.27
N PHE A 125 -6.20 8.87 10.80
CA PHE A 125 -6.59 9.07 9.40
C PHE A 125 -6.60 10.57 9.10
N GLN A 126 -5.60 11.05 8.37
CA GLN A 126 -5.45 12.46 8.05
C GLN A 126 -6.37 12.85 6.89
N ASP A 127 -6.26 12.11 5.78
CA ASP A 127 -7.18 12.20 4.66
C ASP A 127 -7.82 10.85 4.39
N VAL A 128 -9.11 10.88 4.10
CA VAL A 128 -9.85 9.77 3.49
C VAL A 128 -10.48 10.31 2.23
N HIS A 129 -10.17 9.71 1.09
CA HIS A 129 -10.69 10.17 -0.18
C HIS A 129 -12.09 9.59 -0.46
N LEU A 130 -13.03 10.47 -0.83
CA LEU A 130 -14.41 10.09 -1.13
C LEU A 130 -14.48 9.06 -2.27
N GLY A 131 -15.32 8.03 -2.07
CA GLY A 131 -15.47 6.89 -2.98
C GLY A 131 -14.33 5.87 -2.92
N GLY A 132 -13.32 6.07 -2.07
CA GLY A 132 -12.28 5.09 -1.81
C GLY A 132 -12.70 3.99 -0.83
N PRO A 133 -11.96 2.86 -0.74
CA PRO A 133 -12.31 1.77 0.17
C PRO A 133 -12.48 2.19 1.64
N ALA A 134 -11.66 3.12 2.15
CA ALA A 134 -11.81 3.63 3.51
C ALA A 134 -13.12 4.43 3.70
N ASP A 135 -13.47 5.29 2.74
CA ASP A 135 -14.71 6.07 2.76
C ASP A 135 -15.95 5.16 2.67
N ILE A 136 -15.94 4.20 1.73
CA ILE A 136 -17.02 3.22 1.56
C ILE A 136 -17.25 2.40 2.83
N ALA A 137 -16.18 2.13 3.59
CA ALA A 137 -16.25 1.43 4.87
C ALA A 137 -16.64 2.32 6.06
N GLY A 138 -16.91 3.62 5.83
CA GLY A 138 -17.31 4.56 6.89
C GLY A 138 -16.17 5.02 7.79
N ILE A 139 -14.92 4.97 7.31
CA ILE A 139 -13.78 5.60 7.97
C ILE A 139 -13.75 7.07 7.57
N HIS A 140 -13.49 7.95 8.53
CA HIS A 140 -13.47 9.39 8.32
C HIS A 140 -12.14 10.00 8.77
N PRO A 141 -11.76 11.17 8.21
CA PRO A 141 -10.65 11.95 8.75
C PRO A 141 -10.84 12.21 10.25
N GLY A 142 -9.76 12.05 11.02
CA GLY A 142 -9.76 12.17 12.48
C GLY A 142 -10.01 10.86 13.23
N ASP A 143 -10.45 9.79 12.55
CA ASP A 143 -10.52 8.46 13.16
C ASP A 143 -9.11 7.99 13.57
N VAL A 144 -9.00 7.33 14.72
CA VAL A 144 -7.73 6.80 15.24
C VAL A 144 -7.63 5.32 14.91
N LEU A 145 -6.57 4.91 14.22
CA LEU A 145 -6.32 3.51 13.91
C LEU A 145 -5.81 2.76 15.15
N LEU A 146 -6.51 1.67 15.52
CA LEU A 146 -6.14 0.82 16.64
C LEU A 146 -5.60 -0.53 16.18
N LEU A 147 -6.37 -1.25 15.36
CA LEU A 147 -6.04 -2.60 14.91
C LEU A 147 -6.12 -2.72 13.38
N VAL A 148 -5.22 -3.50 12.80
CA VAL A 148 -5.32 -4.01 11.43
C VAL A 148 -5.16 -5.53 11.46
N ALA A 149 -6.12 -6.25 10.88
CA ALA A 149 -6.19 -7.71 10.91
C ALA A 149 -6.08 -8.29 12.35
N GLY A 150 -6.66 -7.61 13.34
CA GLY A 150 -6.62 -8.01 14.75
C GLY A 150 -5.30 -7.73 15.47
N ARG A 151 -4.30 -7.19 14.78
CA ARG A 151 -3.01 -6.79 15.36
C ARG A 151 -2.98 -5.30 15.64
N GLU A 152 -2.47 -4.94 16.80
CA GLU A 152 -2.21 -3.56 17.16
C GLU A 152 -1.11 -2.94 16.28
N ILE A 153 -1.40 -1.78 15.71
CA ILE A 153 -0.45 -1.02 14.88
C ILE A 153 -0.28 0.36 15.49
N CYS A 154 0.97 0.72 15.78
CA CYS A 154 1.35 2.01 16.34
C CYS A 154 2.61 2.53 15.63
N PRO A 155 2.77 3.85 15.51
CA PRO A 155 4.03 4.44 15.09
C PRO A 155 5.22 3.90 15.93
N PRO A 156 6.40 3.66 15.32
CA PRO A 156 6.79 4.01 13.95
C PRO A 156 6.38 2.97 12.89
N GLU A 157 5.71 1.88 13.27
CA GLU A 157 5.31 0.86 12.32
C GLU A 157 4.17 1.36 11.42
N SER A 158 4.42 1.43 10.11
CA SER A 158 3.42 1.85 9.13
C SER A 158 2.31 0.80 8.96
N PRO A 159 1.03 1.21 8.87
CA PRO A 159 -0.06 0.29 8.57
C PRO A 159 0.10 -0.33 7.17
N SER A 160 -0.07 -1.64 7.08
CA SER A 160 -0.03 -2.38 5.82
C SER A 160 -1.36 -3.11 5.59
N PHE A 161 -1.79 -3.18 4.33
CA PHE A 161 -3.05 -3.81 3.95
C PHE A 161 -2.81 -4.82 2.84
N THR A 162 -3.43 -5.98 2.98
CA THR A 162 -3.34 -7.07 2.00
C THR A 162 -4.30 -6.82 0.85
N ILE A 163 -3.77 -6.71 -0.36
CA ILE A 163 -4.52 -6.47 -1.59
C ILE A 163 -5.31 -7.73 -1.97
N GLY A 164 -6.55 -7.55 -2.42
CA GLY A 164 -7.42 -8.66 -2.82
C GLY A 164 -8.11 -9.38 -1.68
N SER A 165 -8.04 -8.84 -0.46
CA SER A 165 -8.68 -9.40 0.73
C SER A 165 -9.45 -8.32 1.51
N ALA A 166 -10.43 -8.76 2.31
CA ALA A 166 -11.09 -7.90 3.28
C ALA A 166 -10.21 -7.76 4.53
N ASN A 167 -9.62 -6.58 4.72
CA ASN A 167 -8.80 -6.29 5.89
C ASN A 167 -9.72 -5.82 7.02
N SER A 168 -9.77 -6.53 8.14
CA SER A 168 -10.48 -6.08 9.33
C SER A 168 -9.71 -4.92 9.97
N VAL A 169 -10.36 -3.77 10.15
CA VAL A 169 -9.75 -2.56 10.72
C VAL A 169 -10.59 -2.04 11.86
N THR A 170 -9.97 -1.84 13.02
CA THR A 170 -10.63 -1.25 14.18
C THR A 170 -10.16 0.18 14.36
N VAL A 171 -11.11 1.11 14.40
CA VAL A 171 -10.86 2.54 14.59
C VAL A 171 -11.59 3.06 15.82
N ALA A 172 -10.99 4.00 16.53
CA ALA A 172 -11.70 4.83 17.50
C ALA A 172 -12.18 6.12 16.83
N LYS A 173 -13.45 6.42 17.04
CA LYS A 173 -14.12 7.63 16.56
C LYS A 173 -13.83 8.80 17.50
N PRO A 174 -14.01 10.06 17.06
CA PRO A 174 -13.82 11.24 17.90
C PRO A 174 -14.71 11.26 19.16
N ASP A 175 -15.90 10.66 19.10
CA ASP A 175 -16.81 10.50 20.25
C ASP A 175 -16.33 9.45 21.27
N GLY A 176 -15.24 8.75 20.97
CA GLY A 176 -14.64 7.71 21.79
C GLY A 176 -15.21 6.32 21.61
N THR A 177 -16.21 6.15 20.76
CA THR A 177 -16.69 4.82 20.35
C THR A 177 -15.65 4.12 19.50
N THR A 178 -15.68 2.80 19.49
CA THR A 178 -14.79 1.97 18.67
C THR A 178 -15.62 1.17 17.69
N THR A 179 -15.22 1.17 16.43
CA THR A 179 -15.89 0.42 15.36
C THR A 179 -14.87 -0.43 14.62
N THR A 180 -15.26 -1.68 14.33
CA THR A 180 -14.50 -2.56 13.44
C THR A 180 -15.20 -2.62 12.09
N VAL A 181 -14.46 -2.34 11.02
CA VAL A 181 -14.97 -2.32 9.64
C VAL A 181 -14.12 -3.22 8.74
N ALA A 182 -14.74 -3.80 7.72
CA ALA A 182 -14.03 -4.59 6.72
C ALA A 182 -13.63 -3.71 5.53
N LEU A 183 -12.33 -3.46 5.36
CA LEU A 183 -11.77 -2.76 4.20
C LEU A 183 -11.53 -3.74 3.05
N SER A 184 -12.42 -3.70 2.06
CA SER A 184 -12.25 -4.46 0.82
C SER A 184 -11.24 -3.76 -0.08
N VAL A 185 -10.03 -4.31 -0.19
CA VAL A 185 -9.00 -3.82 -1.10
C VAL A 185 -9.12 -4.56 -2.42
N PRO A 186 -9.52 -3.91 -3.53
CA PRO A 186 -9.74 -4.59 -4.80
C PRO A 186 -8.44 -5.17 -5.36
N MET A 187 -8.50 -6.35 -5.99
CA MET A 187 -7.36 -6.86 -6.74
C MET A 187 -7.03 -5.93 -7.92
N PRO A 188 -5.74 -5.76 -8.24
CA PRO A 188 -5.34 -5.05 -9.44
C PRO A 188 -5.87 -5.80 -10.67
N LYS A 189 -6.64 -5.13 -11.53
CA LYS A 189 -7.13 -5.70 -12.79
C LYS A 189 -6.03 -5.87 -13.86
N SER A 190 -4.80 -5.45 -13.56
CA SER A 190 -3.63 -5.52 -14.45
C SER A 190 -2.33 -5.61 -13.63
N LEU A 191 -1.17 -5.79 -14.28
CA LEU A 191 0.15 -5.75 -13.61
C LEU A 191 0.50 -4.39 -12.98
N LYS A 192 -0.29 -3.34 -13.25
CA LYS A 192 -0.15 -2.05 -12.58
C LYS A 192 -0.90 -2.10 -11.23
N PRO A 193 -0.35 -1.49 -10.16
CA PRO A 193 -1.03 -1.40 -8.88
C PRO A 193 -2.46 -0.87 -9.07
N PRO A 194 -3.46 -1.36 -8.31
CA PRO A 194 -4.82 -0.83 -8.38
C PRO A 194 -4.74 0.59 -7.83
N VAL A 195 -4.84 1.58 -8.72
CA VAL A 195 -5.07 2.96 -8.29
C VAL A 195 -6.56 3.04 -8.07
N VAL A 196 -6.97 3.04 -6.79
CA VAL A 196 -8.29 3.59 -6.44
C VAL A 196 -8.26 5.04 -6.89
N ILE A 197 -9.05 5.39 -7.90
CA ILE A 197 -9.22 6.77 -8.34
C ILE A 197 -10.40 7.33 -7.52
N PRO A 198 -10.16 8.04 -6.43
CA PRO A 198 -11.23 8.70 -5.70
C PRO A 198 -11.83 9.82 -6.54
N ARG A 199 -12.94 10.39 -6.06
CA ARG A 199 -13.45 11.65 -6.62
C ARG A 199 -12.37 12.73 -6.51
N THR A 200 -12.00 13.30 -7.66
CA THR A 200 -10.82 14.15 -7.78
C THR A 200 -11.08 15.54 -7.23
N VAL A 201 -12.26 16.10 -7.52
CA VAL A 201 -12.66 17.44 -7.09
C VAL A 201 -13.90 17.39 -6.21
N ILE A 202 -13.80 18.02 -5.04
CA ILE A 202 -14.92 18.22 -4.11
C ILE A 202 -15.03 19.72 -3.87
N SER A 203 -16.20 20.29 -4.15
CA SER A 203 -16.52 21.67 -3.83
C SER A 203 -17.68 21.76 -2.86
N ARG A 204 -17.62 22.72 -1.93
CA ARG A 204 -18.71 23.04 -1.01
C ARG A 204 -18.66 24.52 -0.64
N ARG A 205 -19.82 25.13 -0.44
CA ARG A 205 -19.93 26.46 0.17
C ARG A 205 -20.04 26.30 1.68
N LEU A 206 -19.14 26.95 2.41
CA LEU A 206 -19.15 27.05 3.86
C LEU A 206 -19.86 28.35 4.27
N ASP A 207 -20.11 28.48 5.58
CA ASP A 207 -20.65 29.71 6.15
C ASP A 207 -19.70 30.91 5.95
N GLY A 208 -20.24 32.12 6.12
CA GLY A 208 -19.47 33.35 5.95
C GLY A 208 -19.05 33.63 4.50
N GLY A 209 -19.68 32.98 3.52
CA GLY A 209 -19.38 33.20 2.10
C GLY A 209 -18.09 32.51 1.61
N VAL A 210 -17.52 31.60 2.40
CA VAL A 210 -16.28 30.89 2.04
C VAL A 210 -16.58 29.71 1.12
N GLY A 211 -15.84 29.58 0.02
CA GLY A 211 -15.85 28.39 -0.82
C GLY A 211 -14.72 27.43 -0.44
N LEU A 212 -15.03 26.15 -0.29
CA LEU A 212 -14.06 25.06 -0.14
C LEU A 212 -13.91 24.33 -1.47
N LEU A 213 -12.67 24.17 -1.93
CA LEU A 213 -12.30 23.30 -3.04
C LEU A 213 -11.22 22.34 -2.54
N LYS A 214 -11.53 21.04 -2.51
CA LYS A 214 -10.58 19.97 -2.20
C LYS A 214 -10.25 19.22 -3.49
N ILE A 215 -8.97 19.17 -3.82
CA ILE A 215 -8.42 18.39 -4.93
C ILE A 215 -7.68 17.19 -4.33
N ALA A 216 -8.23 15.98 -4.47
CA ALA A 216 -7.72 14.77 -3.84
C ALA A 216 -6.47 14.20 -4.57
N MET A 217 -6.37 14.43 -5.87
CA MET A 217 -5.20 14.07 -6.68
C MET A 217 -5.17 14.84 -8.00
N PHE A 218 -4.02 14.85 -8.68
CA PHE A 218 -3.87 15.42 -10.02
C PHE A 218 -3.63 14.29 -11.05
N PRO A 219 -4.69 13.68 -11.63
CA PRO A 219 -4.54 12.67 -12.66
C PRO A 219 -4.06 13.26 -13.99
N GLY A 220 -3.37 12.43 -14.80
CA GLY A 220 -2.84 12.81 -16.11
C GLY A 220 -1.45 13.46 -16.07
N ILE A 221 -0.88 13.78 -17.24
CA ILE A 221 0.52 14.25 -17.37
C ILE A 221 0.73 15.67 -16.81
N VAL A 222 -0.33 16.46 -16.58
CA VAL A 222 -0.22 17.83 -15.99
C VAL A 222 -1.51 18.22 -15.24
N GLY A 223 -2.29 17.27 -14.71
CA GLY A 223 -3.56 17.61 -14.06
C GLY A 223 -4.66 18.14 -14.99
N ILE A 224 -4.48 18.06 -16.32
CA ILE A 224 -5.45 18.53 -17.34
C ILE A 224 -6.84 17.92 -17.12
N ASP A 225 -6.89 16.69 -16.62
CA ASP A 225 -8.15 15.99 -16.41
C ASP A 225 -8.96 16.54 -15.23
N ILE A 226 -8.35 17.32 -14.31
CA ILE A 226 -9.07 18.03 -13.24
C ILE A 226 -9.93 19.16 -13.80
N ALA A 227 -9.46 19.85 -14.83
CA ALA A 227 -10.17 20.99 -15.39
C ALA A 227 -11.52 20.61 -16.05
N LYS A 228 -11.79 19.30 -16.19
CA LYS A 228 -13.03 18.75 -16.77
C LYS A 228 -14.03 18.25 -15.71
N GLU A 229 -13.65 18.19 -14.44
CA GLU A 229 -14.56 17.89 -13.31
C GLU A 229 -15.28 19.14 -12.80
#